data_AF-A0A0F9NLQ0-F1
#
_entry.id   AF-A0A0F9NLQ0-F1
#
_cell.length_a   1.000
_cell.length_b   1.000
_cell.length_c   1.000
_cell.angle_alpha   90.00
_cell.angle_beta   90.00
_cell.angle_gamma   90.00
#
_symmetry.space_group_name_H-M   'P 1'
#
loop_
_entity.id
_entity.type
_entity.pdbx_description
1 polymer ?
#
loop_
_entity_poly.entity_id
_entity_poly.type
_entity_poly.pdbx_seq_one_letter_code
_entity_poly.pdbx_strand_id
1 'polypeptide(L)' 'MIEVKGIVKYERDGHNHVDVLVAEDPNSGYVTHQVGVDIEVNRGKILTFLSAMYGIPPGHIVWPAHIQTETGG' A
#
# COMPACT_ATOMS: atom_id res chain seq x y z
N MET A 1 -5.61 -5.41 -12.91
CA MET A 1 -5.29 -3.96 -12.79
C MET A 1 -4.89 -3.74 -11.35
N ILE A 2 -3.70 -3.20 -11.08
CA ILE A 2 -3.24 -3.02 -9.69
C ILE A 2 -3.75 -1.68 -9.16
N GLU A 3 -4.58 -1.70 -8.13
CA GLU A 3 -5.16 -0.50 -7.52
C GLU A 3 -4.92 -0.48 -6.01
N VAL A 4 -4.41 0.64 -5.51
CA VAL A 4 -4.27 0.87 -4.06
C VAL A 4 -5.64 1.17 -3.47
N LYS A 5 -6.03 0.44 -2.43
CA LYS A 5 -7.35 0.57 -1.78
C LYS A 5 -7.27 1.20 -0.40
N GLY A 6 -6.16 1.02 0.29
CA GLY A 6 -5.97 1.54 1.63
C GLY A 6 -4.50 1.52 2.05
N ILE A 7 -4.18 2.35 3.03
CA ILE A 7 -2.89 2.33 3.72
C ILE A 7 -3.20 2.21 5.20
N VAL A 8 -2.68 1.17 5.85
CA VAL A 8 -2.89 0.94 7.29
C VAL A 8 -1.56 1.19 7.98
N LYS A 9 -1.58 2.07 8.98
CA LYS A 9 -0.44 2.35 9.84
C LYS A 9 -0.78 1.87 11.23
N TYR A 10 0.09 1.07 11.84
CA TYR A 10 -0.13 0.55 13.18
C TYR A 10 1.18 0.36 13.92
N GLU A 11 1.13 0.47 15.24
CA GLU A 11 2.26 0.12 16.10
C GLU A 11 2.20 -1.37 16.44
N ARG A 12 3.32 -2.07 16.30
CA ARG A 12 3.47 -3.46 16.73
C ARG A 12 4.88 -3.67 17.26
N ASP A 13 4.99 -4.28 18.43
CA ASP A 13 6.28 -4.61 19.06
C ASP A 13 7.21 -3.37 19.22
N GLY A 14 6.64 -2.18 19.40
CA GLY A 14 7.36 -0.91 19.54
C GLY A 14 7.79 -0.27 18.21
N HIS A 15 7.33 -0.79 17.08
CA HIS A 15 7.68 -0.33 15.74
C HIS A 15 6.44 0.11 14.94
N ASN A 16 6.59 1.12 14.09
CA ASN A 16 5.53 1.60 13.21
C ASN A 16 5.52 0.80 11.90
N HIS A 17 4.50 -0.03 11.71
CA HIS A 17 4.30 -0.78 10.48
C HIS A 17 3.42 0.00 9.50
N VAL A 18 3.73 -0.15 8.21
CA VAL A 18 2.90 0.38 7.13
C VAL A 18 2.55 -0.73 6.16
N ASP A 19 1.27 -1.04 6.11
CA ASP A 19 0.70 -2.01 5.20
C ASP A 19 -0.11 -1.29 4.11
N VAL A 20 -0.07 -1.81 2.88
CA VAL A 20 -0.87 -1.32 1.75
C VAL A 20 -1.83 -2.39 1.28
N LEU A 21 -3.10 -2.03 1.17
CA LEU A 21 -4.14 -2.89 0.59
C LEU A 21 -4.20 -2.64 -0.91
N VAL A 22 -4.13 -3.72 -1.68
CA VAL A 22 -4.08 -3.69 -3.14
C VAL A 22 -5.15 -4.61 -3.70
N ALA A 23 -5.92 -4.13 -4.68
CA ALA A 23 -6.79 -4.95 -5.51
C ALA A 23 -6.06 -5.29 -6.81
N GLU A 24 -5.99 -6.58 -7.15
CA GLU A 24 -5.38 -7.06 -8.40
C GLU A 24 -6.41 -7.22 -9.54
N ASP A 25 -7.68 -7.38 -9.18
CA ASP A 25 -8.85 -7.46 -10.06
C ASP A 25 -10.06 -6.79 -9.35
N PRO A 26 -10.96 -6.08 -10.06
CA PRO A 26 -12.19 -5.52 -9.49
C PRO A 26 -13.12 -6.54 -8.80
N ASN A 27 -13.03 -7.83 -9.13
CA ASN A 27 -13.80 -8.91 -8.50
C ASN A 27 -12.98 -9.71 -7.46
N SER A 28 -11.71 -9.37 -7.28
CA SER A 28 -10.83 -9.99 -6.29
C SER A 28 -10.96 -9.29 -4.94
N GLY A 29 -10.75 -10.04 -3.86
CA GLY A 29 -10.46 -9.45 -2.55
C GLY A 29 -9.17 -8.62 -2.57
N TYR A 30 -8.87 -7.99 -1.44
CA TYR A 30 -7.66 -7.21 -1.27
C TYR A 30 -6.51 -8.07 -0.77
N VAL A 31 -5.32 -7.81 -1.29
CA VAL A 31 -4.06 -8.35 -0.78
C VAL A 31 -3.37 -7.27 0.04
N THR A 32 -2.85 -7.64 1.20
CA THR A 32 -2.11 -6.72 2.07
C THR A 32 -0.61 -6.96 1.91
N HIS A 33 0.13 -5.89 1.64
CA HIS A 33 1.58 -5.91 1.53
C HIS A 33 2.22 -5.00 2.55
N GLN A 34 3.21 -5.50 3.30
CA GLN A 34 3.99 -4.67 4.21
C GLN A 34 5.03 -3.87 3.42
N VAL A 35 4.87 -2.55 3.41
CA VAL A 35 5.76 -1.63 2.66
C VAL A 35 7.02 -1.33 3.47
N GLY A 36 6.92 -1.32 4.80
CA GLY A 36 8.07 -1.19 5.68
C GLY A 36 7.72 -0.95 7.14
N VAL A 37 8.79 -0.81 7.93
CA VAL A 37 8.77 -0.65 9.39
C VAL A 37 9.61 0.57 9.77
N ASP A 38 9.09 1.44 10.62
CA ASP A 38 9.71 2.71 11.08
C ASP A 38 10.18 3.63 9.96
N ILE A 39 9.53 3.55 8.80
CA ILE A 39 9.82 4.42 7.67
C ILE A 39 8.69 5.42 7.44
N GLU A 40 9.09 6.65 7.13
CA GLU A 40 8.15 7.63 6.60
C GLU A 40 7.73 7.20 5.18
N VAL A 41 6.49 6.74 5.03
CA VAL A 41 5.92 6.29 3.77
C VAL A 41 5.12 7.40 3.11
N ASN A 42 5.45 7.68 1.84
CA ASN A 42 4.70 8.59 0.96
C ASN A 42 4.27 7.86 -0.32
N ARG A 43 3.41 8.52 -1.10
CA ARG A 43 2.87 7.99 -2.37
C ARG A 43 3.96 7.45 -3.29
N GLY A 44 5.05 8.21 -3.48
CA GLY A 44 6.15 7.81 -4.36
C GLY A 44 6.77 6.49 -3.93
N LYS A 45 7.10 6.34 -2.64
CA LYS A 45 7.68 5.12 -2.09
C LYS A 45 6.77 3.90 -2.25
N ILE A 46 5.46 4.06 -2.00
CA ILE A 46 4.49 2.96 -2.19
C ILE A 46 4.42 2.56 -3.65
N LEU A 47 4.30 3.52 -4.57
CA LEU A 47 4.23 3.24 -6.00
C LEU A 47 5.52 2.56 -6.50
N THR A 48 6.69 2.97 -6.02
CA THR A 48 7.96 2.31 -6.33
C THR A 48 8.03 0.89 -5.79
N PHE A 49 7.61 0.67 -4.54
CA PHE A 49 7.55 -0.66 -3.92
C PHE A 49 6.64 -1.61 -4.70
N LEU A 50 5.40 -1.19 -4.96
CA LEU A 50 4.43 -1.97 -5.73
C LEU A 50 4.91 -2.21 -7.17
N SER A 51 5.53 -1.20 -7.79
CA SER A 51 6.09 -1.32 -9.15
C SER A 51 7.16 -2.41 -9.24
N ALA A 52 8.09 -2.42 -8.28
CA ALA A 52 9.14 -3.44 -8.20
C ALA A 52 8.56 -4.84 -7.93
N MET A 53 7.58 -4.94 -7.04
CA MET A 53 6.95 -6.21 -6.65
C MET A 53 6.11 -6.83 -7.78
N TYR A 54 5.30 -6.03 -8.47
CA TYR A 54 4.43 -6.51 -9.55
C TYR A 54 5.12 -6.53 -10.92
N GLY A 55 6.35 -6.03 -11.03
CA GLY A 55 7.09 -5.97 -12.29
C GLY A 55 6.44 -5.04 -13.33
N ILE A 56 5.74 -4.00 -12.88
CA ILE A 56 5.03 -3.05 -13.76
C ILE A 56 5.49 -1.61 -13.50
N PRO A 57 5.43 -0.71 -14.50
CA PRO A 57 5.72 0.70 -14.29
C PRO A 57 4.80 1.35 -13.24
N PRO A 58 5.29 2.32 -12.43
CA PRO A 58 4.48 2.99 -11.40
C PRO A 58 3.21 3.66 -11.96
N GLY A 59 3.26 4.14 -13.20
CA GLY A 59 2.11 4.76 -13.88
C GLY A 59 0.98 3.79 -14.24
N HIS A 60 1.22 2.48 -14.15
CA HIS A 60 0.18 1.45 -14.36
C HIS A 60 -0.53 1.06 -13.06
N ILE A 61 -0.07 1.56 -11.91
CA ILE A 61 -0.72 1.36 -10.62
C ILE A 61 -1.72 2.48 -10.41
N VAL A 62 -2.99 2.11 -10.19
CA VAL A 62 -4.05 3.07 -9.93
C VAL A 62 -3.95 3.55 -8.48
N TRP A 63 -3.73 4.86 -8.34
CA TRP A 63 -3.80 5.56 -7.07
C TRP A 63 -5.10 6.35 -7.03
N PRO A 64 -6.11 5.94 -6.24
CA PRO A 64 -7.40 6.61 -6.24
C PRO A 64 -7.29 8.02 -5.65
N ALA A 65 -8.23 8.88 -6.03
CA ALA A 65 -8.30 10.26 -5.53
C ALA A 65 -8.46 10.33 -4.00
N HIS A 66 -9.10 9.30 -3.42
CA HIS A 66 -9.25 9.14 -1.99
C HIS A 66 -8.70 7.77 -1.56
N ILE A 67 -7.81 7.78 -0.58
CA ILE A 67 -7.30 6.58 0.07
C ILE A 67 -7.69 6.66 1.54
N GLN A 68 -8.33 5.60 2.04
CA GLN A 68 -8.54 5.46 3.47
C GLN A 68 -7.20 5.17 4.13
N THR A 69 -6.82 6.06 5.05
CA THR A 69 -5.67 5.85 5.93
C THR A 69 -6.22 5.57 7.32
N GLU A 70 -6.11 4.32 7.77
CA GLU A 70 -6.49 3.96 9.13
C GLU A 70 -5.23 3.89 9.99
N THR A 71 -5.24 4.61 11.10
CA THR A 71 -4.23 4.49 12.15
C THR A 71 -4.81 3.53 13.18
N GLY A 72 -4.31 2.29 13.20
CA GLY A 72 -4.64 1.33 14.24
C GLY A 72 -3.95 1.75 15.53
N GLY A 73 -4.75 2.10 16.55
CA GLY A 73 -4.30 2.39 17.91
C GLY A 73 -4.42 1.20 18.84
#